data_AF-A0A7S3BNY4-F1
#
_entry.id   AF-A0A7S3BNY4-F1
#
_cell.length_a   1.000
_cell.length_b   1.000
_cell.length_c   1.000
_cell.angle_alpha   90.00
_cell.angle_beta   90.00
_cell.angle_gamma   90.00
#
_symmetry.space_group_name_H-M   'P 1'
#
loop_
_entity.id
_entity.type
_entity.pdbx_description
1 polymer ?
#
loop_
_entity_poly.entity_id
_entity_poly.type
_entity_poly.pdbx_seq_one_letter_code
_entity_poly.pdbx_strand_id
1 'polypeptide(L)'
;APVRRVSKPGVGRVRRKAVKNCELVKKGTLVRRKLWHNKGYIFTDGFESRTTYRSSVELGQLCWHTCTISSKGEYSKEGGPTFTVVAADRPDEPLTGKSCTMCWSKVLKRIRSTIEERRAKGESLGKAPGTAIAGPEYFGLSCDRIMGELEKLDKEKDICPAYWEGRAAVAEYLAARPEERAAAEKSASKSRGGGGGKRRARRMVDSSDEDEGEWSSSDDEKEAPWETTDESDAEDDDANGSDSDEDLKRALRASKKKAAHQPYRPPDPSRKRRRPQRGS
;
A
#
# COMPACT_ATOMS: atom_id res chain seq x y z
N ALA A 1 35.75 5.24 -17.32
CA ALA A 1 35.13 5.95 -16.16
C ALA A 1 34.10 5.04 -15.51
N PRO A 2 34.04 4.89 -14.18
CA PRO A 2 33.03 4.07 -13.54
C PRO A 2 31.65 4.73 -13.72
N VAL A 3 30.70 3.96 -14.27
CA VAL A 3 29.30 4.39 -14.41
C VAL A 3 28.75 4.61 -13.01
N ARG A 4 28.57 5.88 -12.62
CA ARG A 4 27.92 6.22 -11.34
C ARG A 4 26.52 5.63 -11.36
N ARG A 5 26.25 4.67 -10.46
CA ARG A 5 24.90 4.14 -10.24
C ARG A 5 24.05 5.24 -9.62
N VAL A 6 23.15 5.81 -10.40
CA VAL A 6 22.11 6.72 -9.89
C VAL A 6 21.15 5.88 -9.06
N SER A 7 21.02 6.20 -7.77
CA SER A 7 20.09 5.52 -6.88
C SER A 7 18.65 5.89 -7.22
N LYS A 8 17.72 4.94 -7.04
CA LYS A 8 16.30 5.18 -7.30
C LYS A 8 15.78 6.26 -6.34
N PRO A 9 15.15 7.33 -6.84
CA PRO A 9 14.65 8.39 -5.97
C PRO A 9 13.55 7.86 -5.05
N GLY A 10 13.54 8.32 -3.80
CA GLY A 10 12.46 8.07 -2.85
C GLY A 10 11.27 8.95 -3.18
N VAL A 11 10.35 8.46 -4.01
CA VAL A 11 9.27 9.30 -4.58
C VAL A 11 8.05 9.44 -3.65
N GLY A 12 7.99 8.80 -2.47
CA GLY A 12 6.75 8.72 -1.68
C GLY A 12 5.57 8.05 -2.40
N ARG A 13 5.76 7.69 -3.67
CA ARG A 13 4.85 6.96 -4.55
C ARG A 13 4.90 5.49 -4.17
N VAL A 14 3.72 4.91 -3.94
CA VAL A 14 3.62 3.47 -3.69
C VAL A 14 3.99 2.71 -4.97
N ARG A 15 4.72 1.60 -4.83
CA ARG A 15 5.11 0.76 -5.98
C ARG A 15 3.86 0.33 -6.74
N ARG A 16 3.77 0.71 -8.02
CA ARG A 16 2.68 0.29 -8.92
C ARG A 16 2.68 -1.24 -9.03
N LYS A 17 1.61 -1.91 -8.61
CA LYS A 17 1.36 -3.35 -8.78
C LYS A 17 0.53 -3.61 -10.03
N ALA A 18 -0.45 -2.75 -10.34
CA ALA A 18 -1.24 -2.78 -11.58
C ALA A 18 -2.01 -1.47 -11.77
N VAL A 19 -2.35 -1.11 -13.02
CA VAL A 19 -3.30 -0.03 -13.28
C VAL A 19 -4.70 -0.57 -13.00
N LYS A 20 -5.38 0.01 -12.01
CA LYS A 20 -6.80 -0.28 -11.73
C LYS A 20 -7.68 0.56 -12.66
N ASN A 21 -8.81 0.00 -13.06
CA ASN A 21 -9.76 0.71 -13.90
C ASN A 21 -10.49 1.77 -13.05
N CYS A 22 -9.92 2.97 -13.01
CA CYS A 22 -10.46 4.11 -12.28
C CYS A 22 -11.00 5.15 -13.26
N GLU A 23 -12.22 5.58 -13.02
CA GLU A 23 -12.87 6.67 -13.72
C GLU A 23 -12.72 7.95 -12.91
N LEU A 24 -12.28 9.03 -13.57
CA LEU A 24 -12.24 10.35 -12.95
C LEU A 24 -13.62 11.00 -13.13
N VAL A 25 -14.26 11.35 -12.02
CA VAL A 25 -15.56 12.03 -12.02
C VAL A 25 -15.35 13.53 -11.87
N LYS A 26 -14.51 13.94 -10.91
CA LYS A 26 -14.23 15.35 -10.63
C LYS A 26 -12.76 15.53 -10.29
N LYS A 27 -12.11 16.50 -10.95
CA LYS A 27 -10.71 16.82 -10.72
C LYS A 27 -10.44 17.63 -9.45
N GLY A 28 -11.44 18.33 -8.92
CA GLY A 28 -11.30 19.19 -7.75
C GLY A 28 -10.50 20.48 -8.03
N THR A 29 -10.07 21.14 -6.96
CA THR A 29 -9.27 22.38 -6.98
C THR A 29 -7.95 22.16 -6.23
N LEU A 30 -6.87 22.78 -6.69
CA LEU A 30 -5.59 22.71 -5.99
C LEU A 30 -5.63 23.48 -4.66
N VAL A 31 -4.89 22.96 -3.68
CA VAL A 31 -4.74 23.58 -2.37
C VAL A 31 -3.27 23.86 -2.13
N ARG A 32 -2.92 25.14 -1.93
CA ARG A 32 -1.54 25.59 -1.65
C ARG A 32 -1.17 25.34 -0.18
N ARG A 33 -1.08 24.07 0.20
CA ARG A 33 -0.66 23.60 1.53
C ARG A 33 0.27 22.39 1.40
N LYS A 34 1.25 22.29 2.30
CA LYS A 34 2.33 21.28 2.23
C LYS A 34 1.83 19.83 2.25
N LEU A 35 0.71 19.55 2.91
CA LEU A 35 0.14 18.19 3.04
C LEU A 35 -0.72 17.76 1.84
N TRP A 36 -0.97 18.66 0.88
CA TRP A 36 -1.83 18.42 -0.28
C TRP A 36 -1.09 17.92 -1.51
N HIS A 37 0.20 17.66 -1.37
CA HIS A 37 0.99 16.98 -2.38
C HIS A 37 2.17 16.30 -1.71
N ASN A 38 2.75 15.32 -2.40
CA ASN A 38 4.03 14.73 -2.05
C ASN A 38 4.82 14.49 -3.33
N LYS A 39 6.02 13.89 -3.21
CA LYS A 39 6.88 13.61 -4.37
C LYS A 39 6.24 12.69 -5.43
N GLY A 40 5.16 12.00 -5.07
CA GLY A 40 4.52 11.00 -5.92
C GLY A 40 3.14 11.39 -6.46
N TYR A 41 2.40 12.24 -5.73
CA TYR A 41 0.98 12.50 -5.94
C TYR A 41 0.61 13.95 -5.65
N ILE A 42 -0.40 14.44 -6.39
CA ILE A 42 -1.11 15.69 -6.14
C ILE A 42 -2.48 15.32 -5.56
N PHE A 43 -2.90 16.01 -4.49
CA PHE A 43 -4.24 15.90 -3.93
C PHE A 43 -5.01 17.20 -4.18
N THR A 44 -6.26 17.09 -4.59
CA THR A 44 -7.13 18.24 -4.89
C THR A 44 -8.39 18.18 -4.05
N ASP A 45 -8.88 19.36 -3.64
CA ASP A 45 -10.09 19.48 -2.85
C ASP A 45 -11.33 19.30 -3.74
N GLY A 46 -12.22 18.41 -3.34
CA GLY A 46 -13.37 17.98 -4.14
C GLY A 46 -12.99 17.05 -5.28
N PHE A 47 -11.85 16.36 -5.20
CA PHE A 47 -11.54 15.24 -6.10
C PHE A 47 -12.57 14.13 -5.92
N GLU A 48 -12.99 13.52 -7.04
CA GLU A 48 -13.85 12.34 -7.05
C GLU A 48 -13.43 11.39 -8.16
N SER A 49 -13.27 10.13 -7.81
CA SER A 49 -13.04 9.03 -8.75
C SER A 49 -13.92 7.84 -8.40
N ARG A 50 -14.15 6.95 -9.36
CA ARG A 50 -14.86 5.69 -9.16
C ARG A 50 -14.01 4.53 -9.60
N THR A 51 -14.05 3.45 -8.83
CA THR A 51 -13.42 2.18 -9.17
C THR A 51 -14.38 1.05 -8.80
N THR A 52 -14.33 -0.06 -9.53
CA THR A 52 -15.04 -1.27 -9.12
C THR A 52 -14.15 -2.11 -8.19
N TYR A 53 -14.76 -2.67 -7.15
CA TYR A 53 -14.13 -3.65 -6.27
C TYR A 53 -15.20 -4.57 -5.67
N ARG A 54 -14.78 -5.64 -5.00
CA ARG A 54 -15.69 -6.60 -4.36
C ARG A 54 -16.62 -5.88 -3.38
N SER A 55 -17.92 -6.18 -3.47
CA SER A 55 -18.94 -5.67 -2.55
C SER A 55 -18.79 -6.29 -1.16
N SER A 56 -19.13 -5.52 -0.12
CA SER A 56 -19.18 -6.00 1.27
C SER A 56 -20.56 -6.51 1.68
N VAL A 57 -21.58 -6.30 0.84
CA VAL A 57 -22.94 -6.83 1.02
C VAL A 57 -23.10 -8.11 0.21
N GLU A 58 -22.73 -8.09 -1.06
CA GLU A 58 -22.82 -9.22 -1.97
C GLU A 58 -21.41 -9.66 -2.40
N LEU A 59 -20.80 -10.56 -1.62
CA LEU A 59 -19.39 -10.94 -1.76
C LEU A 59 -19.04 -11.57 -3.12
N GLY A 60 -20.03 -12.08 -3.85
CA GLY A 60 -19.89 -12.61 -5.20
C GLY A 60 -19.87 -11.55 -6.30
N GLN A 61 -20.21 -10.30 -5.98
CA GLN A 61 -20.39 -9.22 -6.96
C GLN A 61 -19.36 -8.10 -6.80
N LEU A 62 -19.19 -7.33 -7.87
CA LEU A 62 -18.44 -6.08 -7.85
C LEU A 62 -19.42 -4.92 -7.65
N CYS A 63 -19.05 -3.95 -6.83
CA CYS A 63 -19.76 -2.69 -6.70
C CYS A 63 -18.83 -1.50 -6.95
N TRP A 64 -19.45 -0.37 -7.28
CA TRP A 64 -18.76 0.90 -7.42
C TRP A 64 -18.33 1.42 -6.04
N HIS A 65 -17.09 1.86 -5.96
CA HIS A 65 -16.52 2.55 -4.83
C HIS A 65 -16.16 3.97 -5.28
N THR A 66 -16.88 4.95 -4.76
CA THR A 66 -16.62 6.36 -5.00
C THR A 66 -15.57 6.84 -4.00
N CYS A 67 -14.41 7.24 -4.51
CA CYS A 67 -13.30 7.75 -3.72
C CYS A 67 -13.26 9.27 -3.82
N THR A 68 -13.32 9.98 -2.70
CA THR A 68 -13.28 11.44 -2.63
C THR A 68 -12.11 11.94 -1.79
N ILE A 69 -11.64 13.15 -2.12
CA ILE A 69 -10.65 13.89 -1.34
C ILE A 69 -11.22 15.27 -1.03
N SER A 70 -11.22 15.64 0.24
CA SER A 70 -11.87 16.85 0.74
C SER A 70 -11.02 17.58 1.77
N SER A 71 -11.08 18.90 1.77
CA SER A 71 -10.51 19.77 2.80
C SER A 71 -11.37 19.84 4.05
N LYS A 72 -12.58 19.29 3.97
CA LYS A 72 -13.55 19.16 5.05
C LYS A 72 -13.60 17.70 5.48
N GLY A 73 -13.38 17.44 6.77
CA GLY A 73 -13.48 16.10 7.33
C GLY A 73 -12.76 15.97 8.66
N GLU A 74 -12.91 14.81 9.30
CA GLU A 74 -12.32 14.48 10.60
C GLU A 74 -10.80 14.72 10.62
N TYR A 75 -10.11 14.34 9.53
CA TYR A 75 -8.65 14.39 9.43
C TYR A 75 -8.12 15.71 8.86
N SER A 76 -8.99 16.67 8.51
CA SER A 76 -8.53 17.95 7.96
C SER A 76 -8.12 18.98 9.02
N LYS A 77 -8.33 18.68 10.30
CA LYS A 77 -7.90 19.51 11.44
C LYS A 77 -6.39 19.77 11.47
N GLU A 78 -5.59 18.85 10.94
CA GLU A 78 -4.12 18.97 10.82
C GLU A 78 -3.68 19.70 9.54
N GLY A 79 -4.62 20.26 8.77
CA GLY A 79 -4.34 20.96 7.51
C GLY A 79 -4.18 20.05 6.29
N GLY A 80 -4.29 18.74 6.47
CA GLY A 80 -4.22 17.72 5.42
C GLY A 80 -5.56 17.37 4.76
N PRO A 81 -5.53 16.63 3.65
CA PRO A 81 -6.74 16.12 3.00
C PRO A 81 -7.39 14.99 3.81
N THR A 82 -8.72 14.99 3.86
CA THR A 82 -9.51 13.83 4.29
C THR A 82 -9.84 12.98 3.06
N PHE A 83 -9.52 11.69 3.14
CA PHE A 83 -9.85 10.71 2.11
C PHE A 83 -11.11 9.96 2.54
N THR A 84 -12.00 9.67 1.59
CA THR A 84 -13.22 8.91 1.86
C THR A 84 -13.50 7.94 0.74
N VAL A 85 -13.98 6.76 1.09
CA VAL A 85 -14.48 5.76 0.15
C VAL A 85 -15.92 5.42 0.53
N VAL A 86 -16.83 5.55 -0.42
CA VAL A 86 -18.25 5.19 -0.27
C VAL A 86 -18.55 4.08 -1.27
N ALA A 87 -19.02 2.94 -0.77
CA ALA A 87 -19.44 1.83 -1.61
C ALA A 87 -20.90 2.04 -2.02
N ALA A 88 -21.24 1.79 -3.29
CA ALA A 88 -22.58 2.06 -3.83
C ALA A 88 -23.67 1.18 -3.19
N ASP A 89 -23.30 0.03 -2.67
CA ASP A 89 -24.15 -0.89 -1.90
C ASP A 89 -24.31 -0.47 -0.42
N ARG A 90 -23.52 0.50 0.06
CA ARG A 90 -23.58 1.05 1.43
C ARG A 90 -23.31 2.56 1.42
N PRO A 91 -24.22 3.38 0.88
CA PRO A 91 -24.03 4.83 0.80
C PRO A 91 -23.94 5.49 2.19
N ASP A 92 -24.59 4.91 3.19
CA ASP A 92 -24.70 5.47 4.55
C ASP A 92 -23.50 5.16 5.45
N GLU A 93 -22.56 4.32 5.00
CA GLU A 93 -21.38 3.91 5.78
C GLU A 93 -20.06 4.36 5.13
N PRO A 94 -19.80 5.67 5.01
CA PRO A 94 -18.56 6.17 4.41
C PRO A 94 -17.34 5.77 5.23
N LEU A 95 -16.29 5.29 4.54
CA LEU A 95 -15.02 4.92 5.16
C LEU A 95 -14.01 6.04 4.96
N THR A 96 -13.70 6.77 6.03
CA THR A 96 -12.78 7.90 6.03
C THR A 96 -11.37 7.52 6.49
N GLY A 97 -10.36 8.31 6.14
CA GLY A 97 -9.00 8.12 6.62
C GLY A 97 -8.07 9.27 6.29
N LYS A 98 -6.91 9.31 6.95
CA LYS A 98 -5.83 10.29 6.69
C LYS A 98 -5.00 10.01 5.44
N SER A 99 -5.24 8.88 4.77
CA SER A 99 -4.59 8.50 3.51
C SER A 99 -5.46 7.56 2.66
N CYS A 100 -5.18 7.48 1.35
CA CYS A 100 -5.81 6.50 0.46
C CYS A 100 -5.67 5.07 0.97
N THR A 101 -4.47 4.70 1.45
CA THR A 101 -4.20 3.33 1.93
C THR A 101 -5.04 3.02 3.16
N MET A 102 -5.16 3.96 4.11
CA MET A 102 -5.98 3.75 5.31
C MET A 102 -7.46 3.51 4.97
N CYS A 103 -8.03 4.28 4.03
CA CYS A 103 -9.42 4.06 3.61
C CYS A 103 -9.61 2.66 3.00
N TRP A 104 -8.71 2.26 2.10
CA TRP A 104 -8.79 0.94 1.45
C TRP A 104 -8.48 -0.22 2.41
N SER A 105 -7.64 -0.01 3.43
CA SER A 105 -7.48 -0.98 4.52
C SER A 105 -8.77 -1.19 5.30
N LYS A 106 -9.56 -0.12 5.54
CA LYS A 106 -10.89 -0.24 6.17
C LYS A 106 -11.87 -1.01 5.29
N VAL A 107 -11.90 -0.76 3.98
CA VAL A 107 -12.72 -1.52 3.01
C VAL A 107 -12.37 -3.01 3.06
N LEU A 108 -11.08 -3.35 3.00
CA LEU A 108 -10.63 -4.74 3.06
C LEU A 108 -10.95 -5.41 4.39
N LYS A 109 -10.76 -4.71 5.51
CA LYS A 109 -11.11 -5.22 6.84
C LYS A 109 -12.60 -5.54 6.92
N ARG A 110 -13.46 -4.68 6.37
CA ARG A 110 -14.90 -4.91 6.32
C ARG A 110 -15.26 -6.15 5.49
N ILE A 111 -14.76 -6.25 4.26
CA ILE A 111 -15.01 -7.43 3.40
C ILE A 111 -14.52 -8.72 4.08
N ARG A 112 -13.36 -8.67 4.73
CA ARG A 112 -12.80 -9.80 5.46
C ARG A 112 -13.69 -10.22 6.64
N SER A 113 -14.11 -9.26 7.46
CA SER A 113 -15.04 -9.52 8.58
C SER A 113 -16.31 -10.19 8.09
N THR A 114 -16.92 -9.68 7.02
CA THR A 114 -18.14 -10.27 6.46
C THR A 114 -17.94 -11.69 5.94
N ILE A 115 -16.78 -11.99 5.33
CA ILE A 115 -16.45 -13.36 4.89
C ILE A 115 -16.29 -14.28 6.11
N GLU A 116 -15.56 -13.84 7.14
CA GLU A 116 -15.31 -14.63 8.35
C GLU A 116 -16.63 -14.91 9.10
N GLU A 117 -17.49 -13.91 9.27
CA GLU A 117 -18.81 -14.03 9.88
C GLU A 117 -19.73 -15.00 9.15
N ARG A 118 -19.76 -14.97 7.81
CA ARG A 118 -20.59 -15.88 7.01
C ARG A 118 -20.04 -17.30 6.96
N ARG A 119 -18.71 -17.46 6.96
CA ARG A 119 -18.07 -18.77 7.11
C ARG A 119 -18.37 -19.40 8.47
N ALA A 120 -18.38 -18.61 9.54
CA ALA A 120 -18.79 -19.08 10.86
C ALA A 120 -20.25 -19.56 10.90
N LYS A 121 -21.11 -19.03 10.00
CA LYS A 121 -22.50 -19.47 9.80
C LYS A 121 -22.64 -20.68 8.85
N GLY A 122 -21.53 -21.26 8.38
CA GLY A 122 -21.52 -22.44 7.51
C GLY A 122 -21.55 -22.15 6.01
N GLU A 123 -21.46 -20.88 5.57
CA GLU A 123 -21.38 -20.57 4.14
C GLU A 123 -20.00 -20.90 3.56
N SER A 124 -19.99 -21.66 2.45
CA SER A 124 -18.77 -21.95 1.69
C SER A 124 -18.35 -20.75 0.83
N LEU A 125 -17.65 -19.80 1.46
CA LEU A 125 -17.14 -18.59 0.81
C LEU A 125 -15.66 -18.73 0.44
N GLY A 126 -15.28 -18.15 -0.70
CA GLY A 126 -13.90 -18.08 -1.15
C GLY A 126 -12.97 -17.33 -0.18
N LYS A 127 -11.66 -17.40 -0.43
CA LYS A 127 -10.62 -16.80 0.42
C LYS A 127 -10.85 -15.30 0.65
N ALA A 128 -10.66 -14.86 1.89
CA ALA A 128 -10.67 -13.45 2.25
C ALA A 128 -9.61 -12.66 1.46
N PRO A 129 -9.88 -11.40 1.10
CA PRO A 129 -8.91 -10.59 0.38
C PRO A 129 -7.65 -10.36 1.22
N GLY A 130 -6.49 -10.30 0.57
CA GLY A 130 -5.22 -10.05 1.24
C GLY A 130 -5.17 -8.65 1.88
N THR A 131 -4.36 -8.48 2.92
CA THR A 131 -4.26 -7.24 3.71
C THR A 131 -3.47 -6.13 3.00
N ALA A 132 -2.62 -6.49 2.03
CA ALA A 132 -1.74 -5.55 1.35
C ALA A 132 -2.42 -4.87 0.15
N ILE A 133 -2.75 -3.59 0.28
CA ILE A 133 -3.35 -2.77 -0.77
C ILE A 133 -2.53 -1.51 -1.07
N ALA A 134 -2.42 -1.17 -2.37
CA ALA A 134 -1.90 0.12 -2.79
C ALA A 134 -3.07 1.11 -2.93
N GLY A 135 -3.47 1.76 -1.83
CA GLY A 135 -4.60 2.68 -1.81
C GLY A 135 -4.60 3.75 -2.91
N PRO A 136 -3.46 4.39 -3.26
CA PRO A 136 -3.42 5.37 -4.34
C PRO A 136 -3.79 4.81 -5.71
N GLU A 137 -3.62 3.51 -5.96
CA GLU A 137 -4.05 2.89 -7.22
C GLU A 137 -5.56 2.87 -7.36
N TYR A 138 -6.27 2.56 -6.27
CA TYR A 138 -7.72 2.49 -6.27
C TYR A 138 -8.40 3.85 -6.21
N PHE A 139 -7.71 4.88 -5.71
CA PHE A 139 -8.10 6.28 -5.89
C PHE A 139 -7.80 6.82 -7.30
N GLY A 140 -7.19 6.02 -8.17
CA GLY A 140 -6.82 6.44 -9.53
C GLY A 140 -5.60 7.36 -9.62
N LEU A 141 -4.94 7.69 -8.49
CA LEU A 141 -3.75 8.56 -8.43
C LEU A 141 -2.48 7.89 -9.01
N SER A 142 -2.57 6.61 -9.35
CA SER A 142 -1.52 5.91 -10.12
C SER A 142 -1.82 5.86 -11.63
N CYS A 143 -3.01 6.27 -12.06
CA CYS A 143 -3.41 6.29 -13.47
C CYS A 143 -2.81 7.52 -14.16
N ASP A 144 -2.00 7.31 -15.20
CA ASP A 144 -1.34 8.41 -15.90
C ASP A 144 -2.34 9.38 -16.55
N ARG A 145 -3.52 8.89 -16.98
CA ARG A 145 -4.62 9.75 -17.47
C ARG A 145 -5.10 10.72 -16.40
N ILE A 146 -5.40 10.21 -15.20
CA ILE A 146 -5.91 11.02 -14.10
C ILE A 146 -4.83 11.98 -13.61
N MET A 147 -3.60 11.49 -13.43
CA MET A 147 -2.47 12.33 -13.04
C MET A 147 -2.20 13.44 -14.05
N GLY A 148 -2.33 13.17 -15.35
CA GLY A 148 -2.23 14.20 -16.39
C GLY A 148 -3.30 15.29 -16.26
N GLU A 149 -4.54 14.94 -15.88
CA GLU A 149 -5.59 15.94 -15.61
C GLU A 149 -5.31 16.76 -14.35
N LEU A 150 -4.76 16.15 -13.30
CA LEU A 150 -4.36 16.87 -12.09
C LEU A 150 -3.17 17.80 -12.33
N GLU A 151 -2.19 17.36 -13.14
CA GLU A 151 -1.04 18.17 -13.54
C GLU A 151 -1.44 19.42 -14.32
N LYS A 152 -2.46 19.33 -15.18
CA LYS A 152 -2.99 20.49 -15.92
C LYS A 152 -3.58 21.57 -15.02
N LEU A 153 -3.88 21.26 -13.76
CA LEU A 153 -4.32 22.25 -12.78
C LEU A 153 -3.15 23.10 -12.29
N ASP A 154 -1.93 22.56 -12.24
CA ASP A 154 -0.71 23.22 -11.75
C ASP A 154 0.23 23.59 -12.91
N LYS A 155 -0.26 24.45 -13.82
CA LYS A 155 0.44 24.78 -15.07
C LYS A 155 1.80 25.44 -14.83
N GLU A 156 1.87 26.32 -13.84
CA GLU A 156 3.06 27.08 -13.48
C GLU A 156 4.01 26.28 -12.57
N LYS A 157 3.56 25.13 -12.05
CA LYS A 157 4.33 24.22 -11.19
C LYS A 157 4.76 24.85 -9.87
N ASP A 158 4.05 25.87 -9.41
CA ASP A 158 4.33 26.65 -8.21
C ASP A 158 3.56 26.14 -6.98
N ILE A 159 2.42 25.48 -7.18
CA ILE A 159 1.55 25.04 -6.08
C ILE A 159 2.05 23.73 -5.46
N CYS A 160 2.54 22.78 -6.27
CA CYS A 160 2.97 21.46 -5.82
C CYS A 160 4.48 21.20 -6.05
N PRO A 161 5.40 22.00 -5.48
CA PRO A 161 6.82 21.93 -5.82
C PRO A 161 7.43 20.55 -5.56
N ALA A 162 7.12 19.92 -4.42
CA ALA A 162 7.68 18.60 -4.10
C ALA A 162 7.23 17.51 -5.09
N TYR A 163 6.02 17.62 -5.67
CA TYR A 163 5.55 16.71 -6.70
C TYR A 163 6.39 16.82 -7.98
N TRP A 164 6.63 18.05 -8.44
CA TRP A 164 7.41 18.31 -9.65
C TRP A 164 8.87 17.91 -9.49
N GLU A 165 9.47 18.15 -8.34
CA GLU A 165 10.81 17.65 -7.98
C GLU A 165 10.85 16.11 -8.05
N GLY A 166 9.87 15.44 -7.44
CA GLY A 166 9.78 13.98 -7.46
C GLY A 166 9.61 13.42 -8.87
N ARG A 167 8.80 14.07 -9.71
CA ARG A 167 8.61 13.70 -11.11
C ARG A 167 9.91 13.87 -11.92
N ALA A 168 10.60 14.99 -11.76
CA ALA A 168 11.87 15.26 -12.45
C ALA A 168 12.94 14.23 -12.06
N ALA A 169 13.07 13.91 -10.78
CA ALA A 169 14.01 12.89 -10.29
C ALA A 169 13.71 11.50 -10.88
N VAL A 170 12.43 11.13 -11.02
CA VAL A 170 12.04 9.88 -11.69
C VAL A 170 12.40 9.89 -13.16
N ALA A 171 12.17 11.01 -13.86
CA ALA A 171 12.51 11.14 -15.28
C ALA A 171 14.02 11.01 -15.50
N GLU A 172 14.83 11.65 -14.67
CA GLU A 172 16.30 11.56 -14.69
C GLU A 172 16.77 10.11 -14.44
N TYR A 173 16.23 9.47 -13.40
CA TYR A 173 16.55 8.08 -13.08
C TYR A 173 16.21 7.12 -14.24
N LEU A 174 15.06 7.30 -14.91
CA LEU A 174 14.68 6.50 -16.07
C LEU A 174 15.54 6.81 -17.31
N ALA A 175 15.95 8.06 -17.50
CA ALA A 175 16.86 8.44 -18.58
C ALA A 175 18.26 7.81 -18.41
N ALA A 176 18.73 7.67 -17.16
CA ALA A 176 19.99 7.02 -16.83
C ALA A 176 19.96 5.48 -16.98
N ARG A 177 18.79 4.86 -17.17
CA ARG A 177 18.63 3.39 -17.30
C ARG A 177 17.65 3.04 -18.44
N PRO A 178 18.12 3.07 -19.71
CA PRO A 178 17.26 2.85 -20.88
C PRO A 178 16.58 1.46 -20.89
N GLU A 179 17.19 0.46 -20.25
CA GLU A 179 16.64 -0.88 -20.04
C GLU A 179 15.37 -0.89 -19.15
N GLU A 180 15.34 -0.09 -18.07
CA GLU A 180 14.17 0.04 -17.19
C GLU A 180 13.08 0.91 -17.83
N ARG A 181 13.47 1.91 -18.63
CA ARG A 181 12.54 2.69 -19.46
C ARG A 181 11.80 1.80 -20.46
N ALA A 182 12.52 0.94 -21.18
CA ALA A 182 11.92 -0.01 -22.12
C ALA A 182 10.96 -1.00 -21.41
N ALA A 183 11.27 -1.41 -20.17
CA ALA A 183 10.38 -2.25 -19.36
C ALA A 183 9.12 -1.50 -18.88
N ALA A 184 9.26 -0.24 -18.46
CA ALA A 184 8.14 0.61 -18.07
C ALA A 184 7.18 0.88 -19.24
N GLU A 185 7.70 1.23 -20.42
CA GLU A 185 6.92 1.45 -21.64
C GLU A 185 6.20 0.15 -22.10
N LYS A 186 6.89 -1.00 -22.05
CA LYS A 186 6.28 -2.32 -22.33
C LYS A 186 5.14 -2.64 -21.37
N SER A 187 5.28 -2.36 -20.06
CA SER A 187 4.20 -2.59 -19.08
C SER A 187 2.98 -1.70 -19.30
N ALA A 188 3.17 -0.45 -19.75
CA ALA A 188 2.08 0.46 -20.10
C ALA A 188 1.34 0.00 -21.37
N SER A 189 2.07 -0.48 -22.39
CA SER A 189 1.48 -1.00 -23.63
C SER A 189 0.67 -2.29 -23.44
N LYS A 190 1.10 -3.16 -22.50
CA LYS A 190 0.41 -4.44 -22.19
C LYS A 190 -0.96 -4.24 -21.52
N SER A 191 -1.22 -3.07 -20.95
CA SER A 191 -2.54 -2.71 -20.39
C SER A 191 -3.54 -2.19 -21.44
N ARG A 192 -3.07 -1.81 -22.64
CA ARG A 192 -3.92 -1.26 -23.73
C ARG A 192 -4.21 -2.25 -24.85
N GLY A 193 -3.54 -3.41 -24.89
CA GLY A 193 -3.72 -4.45 -25.90
C GLY A 193 -3.95 -5.81 -25.27
N GLY A 194 -5.21 -6.13 -24.94
CA GLY A 194 -5.58 -7.40 -24.31
C GLY A 194 -7.04 -7.79 -24.51
N GLY A 195 -7.64 -7.39 -25.64
CA GLY A 195 -8.94 -7.91 -26.10
C GLY A 195 -8.76 -8.37 -27.55
N GLY A 196 -8.47 -9.65 -27.75
CA GLY A 196 -8.22 -10.21 -29.07
C GLY A 196 -7.87 -11.69 -28.98
N GLY A 197 -8.90 -12.51 -29.15
CA GLY A 197 -8.86 -13.95 -28.88
C GLY A 197 -7.90 -14.76 -29.74
N LYS A 198 -7.56 -15.93 -29.21
CA LYS A 198 -7.28 -17.13 -30.01
C LYS A 198 -8.05 -18.30 -29.38
N ARG A 199 -9.33 -18.40 -29.68
CA ARG A 199 -10.04 -19.69 -29.61
C ARG A 199 -9.42 -20.56 -30.71
N ARG A 200 -8.59 -21.53 -30.34
CA ARG A 200 -8.18 -22.59 -31.29
C ARG A 200 -9.43 -23.43 -31.53
N ALA A 201 -9.99 -23.33 -32.72
CA ALA A 201 -10.95 -24.29 -33.23
C ALA A 201 -10.31 -25.67 -33.25
N ARG A 202 -10.89 -26.63 -32.52
CA ARG A 202 -10.74 -28.05 -32.84
C ARG A 202 -12.05 -28.54 -33.40
N ARG A 203 -11.94 -29.20 -34.55
CA ARG A 203 -12.99 -29.80 -35.37
C ARG A 203 -13.82 -30.78 -34.54
N MET A 204 -15.12 -30.78 -34.82
CA MET A 204 -16.02 -31.91 -34.60
C MET A 204 -15.45 -33.16 -35.28
N VAL A 205 -15.40 -34.26 -34.52
CA VAL A 205 -15.65 -35.58 -35.09
C VAL A 205 -16.72 -36.24 -34.22
N ASP A 206 -17.71 -36.73 -34.92
CA ASP A 206 -18.88 -37.49 -34.50
C ASP A 206 -18.45 -38.90 -34.10
N SER A 207 -18.88 -39.39 -32.93
CA SER A 207 -19.10 -40.81 -32.66
C SER A 207 -19.79 -40.97 -31.31
N SER A 208 -20.96 -41.60 -31.34
CA SER A 208 -21.69 -42.20 -30.24
C SER A 208 -20.80 -43.11 -29.38
N ASP A 209 -21.03 -43.12 -28.06
CA ASP A 209 -21.43 -44.30 -27.28
C ASP A 209 -21.51 -43.95 -25.78
N GLU A 210 -22.43 -44.62 -25.09
CA GLU A 210 -22.69 -44.54 -23.66
C GLU A 210 -21.53 -45.14 -22.86
N ASP A 211 -21.13 -44.55 -21.72
CA ASP A 211 -20.65 -45.32 -20.57
C ASP A 211 -20.59 -44.47 -19.29
N GLU A 212 -21.12 -45.06 -18.23
CA GLU A 212 -21.04 -44.66 -16.82
C GLU A 212 -19.59 -44.65 -16.33
N GLY A 213 -19.22 -43.80 -15.36
CA GLY A 213 -17.85 -43.86 -14.84
C GLY A 213 -17.53 -42.92 -13.68
N GLU A 214 -17.56 -43.49 -12.47
CA GLU A 214 -16.94 -43.03 -11.24
C GLU A 214 -15.59 -42.30 -11.42
N TRP A 215 -15.39 -41.21 -10.69
CA TRP A 215 -14.05 -40.65 -10.43
C TRP A 215 -13.77 -40.63 -8.92
N SER A 216 -13.41 -41.81 -8.43
CA SER A 216 -12.39 -42.04 -7.38
C SER A 216 -11.08 -42.35 -8.15
N SER A 217 -9.85 -41.97 -7.79
CA SER A 217 -9.23 -41.74 -6.50
C SER A 217 -7.87 -41.04 -6.70
N SER A 218 -7.39 -40.42 -5.61
CA SER A 218 -6.01 -40.45 -5.13
C SER A 218 -4.88 -39.73 -5.89
N ASP A 219 -4.37 -38.70 -5.22
CA ASP A 219 -2.93 -38.60 -4.90
C ASP A 219 -2.79 -38.16 -3.43
N ASP A 220 -2.64 -39.15 -2.55
CA ASP A 220 -1.85 -39.16 -1.30
C ASP A 220 -0.46 -38.54 -1.55
N GLU A 221 0.31 -37.93 -0.64
CA GLU A 221 0.28 -37.71 0.80
C GLU A 221 1.45 -36.74 1.07
N LYS A 222 1.32 -35.83 2.05
CA LYS A 222 2.27 -35.72 3.17
C LYS A 222 1.87 -34.59 4.12
N GLU A 223 1.21 -35.01 5.17
CA GLU A 223 1.13 -34.39 6.48
C GLU A 223 2.50 -33.98 7.04
N ALA A 224 2.53 -32.85 7.75
CA ALA A 224 3.17 -32.84 9.05
C ALA A 224 2.53 -31.79 9.97
N PRO A 225 2.44 -32.10 11.29
CA PRO A 225 1.44 -31.59 12.21
C PRO A 225 2.03 -30.51 13.14
N TRP A 226 1.17 -29.67 13.71
CA TRP A 226 1.37 -29.29 15.12
C TRP A 226 0.08 -28.84 15.78
N GLU A 227 0.08 -29.14 17.08
CA GLU A 227 -1.04 -29.31 17.99
C GLU A 227 -1.85 -28.06 18.27
N THR A 228 -3.12 -28.34 18.54
CA THR A 228 -4.06 -27.54 19.29
C THR A 228 -3.59 -27.34 20.73
N THR A 229 -3.60 -26.11 21.21
CA THR A 229 -3.80 -25.84 22.63
C THR A 229 -5.06 -25.00 22.76
N ASP A 230 -6.03 -25.60 23.43
CA ASP A 230 -7.27 -25.01 23.90
C ASP A 230 -7.00 -24.22 25.20
N GLU A 231 -8.04 -23.53 25.64
CA GLU A 231 -8.27 -22.86 26.93
C GLU A 231 -7.92 -21.38 27.14
N SER A 232 -9.03 -20.66 27.30
CA SER A 232 -9.36 -19.74 28.41
C SER A 232 -9.19 -18.23 28.20
N ASP A 233 -10.35 -17.61 27.97
CA ASP A 233 -10.99 -16.58 28.81
C ASP A 233 -10.26 -15.30 29.22
N ALA A 234 -11.00 -14.22 28.98
CA ALA A 234 -11.25 -13.08 29.86
C ALA A 234 -10.33 -11.82 29.83
N GLU A 235 -11.03 -10.73 29.54
CA GLU A 235 -10.92 -9.37 30.12
C GLU A 235 -10.11 -8.28 29.39
N ASP A 236 -10.75 -7.11 29.43
CA ASP A 236 -10.43 -5.80 28.91
C ASP A 236 -9.03 -5.27 29.27
N ASP A 237 -8.46 -4.43 28.40
CA ASP A 237 -7.99 -3.10 28.83
C ASP A 237 -7.57 -2.23 27.64
N ASP A 238 -8.21 -1.06 27.56
CA ASP A 238 -7.82 0.10 26.79
C ASP A 238 -6.43 0.60 27.26
N ALA A 239 -5.43 0.59 26.38
CA ALA A 239 -4.19 1.34 26.63
C ALA A 239 -3.55 1.88 25.34
N ASN A 240 -3.89 3.13 25.09
CA ASN A 240 -3.15 4.17 24.38
C ASN A 240 -1.61 3.99 24.45
N GLY A 241 -0.95 3.73 23.32
CA GLY A 241 0.50 3.57 23.20
C GLY A 241 1.10 4.56 22.21
N SER A 242 1.55 5.70 22.73
CA SER A 242 2.30 6.74 22.01
C SER A 242 3.61 6.22 21.40
N ASP A 243 3.83 6.57 20.14
CA ASP A 243 4.94 6.21 19.23
C ASP A 243 6.31 6.82 19.64
N SER A 244 6.58 6.94 20.95
CA SER A 244 7.78 7.62 21.50
C SER A 244 8.73 6.69 22.25
N ASP A 245 8.28 5.49 22.64
CA ASP A 245 9.10 4.53 23.42
C ASP A 245 9.94 3.58 22.57
N GLU A 246 9.60 3.37 21.30
CA GLU A 246 10.40 2.52 20.40
C GLU A 246 11.72 3.17 19.98
N ASP A 247 11.77 4.51 19.87
CA ASP A 247 13.01 5.23 19.57
C ASP A 247 13.99 5.25 20.76
N LEU A 248 13.48 5.28 22.00
CA LEU A 248 14.33 5.20 23.20
C LEU A 248 14.94 3.79 23.36
N LYS A 249 14.14 2.75 23.12
CA LYS A 249 14.59 1.34 23.15
C LYS A 249 15.60 1.05 22.04
N ARG A 250 15.46 1.69 20.87
CA ARG A 250 16.40 1.58 19.75
C ARG A 250 17.74 2.29 20.04
N ALA A 251 17.72 3.45 20.69
CA ALA A 251 18.92 4.16 21.13
C ALA A 251 19.72 3.39 22.19
N LEU A 252 19.03 2.76 23.16
CA LEU A 252 19.66 1.93 24.20
C LEU A 252 20.31 0.65 23.63
N ARG A 253 19.69 0.02 22.62
CA ARG A 253 20.27 -1.14 21.92
C ARG A 253 21.51 -0.77 21.08
N ALA A 254 21.58 0.46 20.55
CA ALA A 254 22.73 0.95 19.81
C ALA A 254 23.93 1.26 20.72
N SER A 255 23.71 1.78 21.92
CA SER A 255 24.79 2.02 22.90
C SER A 255 25.40 0.73 23.46
N LYS A 256 24.60 -0.33 23.63
CA LYS A 256 25.11 -1.62 24.15
C LYS A 256 26.01 -2.37 23.17
N LYS A 257 25.87 -2.14 21.85
CA LYS A 257 26.75 -2.70 20.81
C LYS A 257 28.10 -1.99 20.67
N LYS A 258 28.22 -0.73 21.11
CA LYS A 258 29.50 0.02 21.06
C LYS A 258 30.45 -0.30 22.22
N ALA A 259 29.96 -0.91 23.29
CA ALA A 259 30.78 -1.29 24.45
C ALA A 259 31.42 -2.69 24.34
N ALA A 260 31.00 -3.51 23.38
CA ALA A 260 31.44 -4.92 23.27
C ALA A 260 32.75 -5.12 22.48
N HIS A 261 33.38 -4.06 21.98
CA HIS A 261 34.61 -4.18 21.19
C HIS A 261 35.66 -3.14 21.61
N GLN A 262 36.10 -3.24 22.87
CA GLN A 262 37.31 -2.57 23.33
C GLN A 262 38.25 -3.64 23.91
N PRO A 263 39.41 -3.93 23.28
CA PRO A 263 40.34 -4.90 23.84
C PRO A 263 40.94 -4.36 25.14
N TYR A 264 40.93 -5.20 26.17
CA TYR A 264 41.49 -4.90 27.48
C TYR A 264 42.98 -4.55 27.38
N ARG A 265 43.36 -3.38 27.91
CA ARG A 265 44.75 -2.93 28.03
C ARG A 265 45.08 -2.86 29.52
N PRO A 266 46.03 -3.65 30.04
CA PRO A 266 46.34 -3.63 31.46
C PRO A 266 46.98 -2.29 31.88
N PRO A 267 46.79 -1.85 33.13
CA PRO A 267 47.29 -0.57 33.61
C PRO A 267 48.82 -0.56 33.81
N ASP A 268 49.44 0.54 33.40
CA ASP A 268 50.88 0.83 33.53
C ASP A 268 51.21 1.22 35.00
N PRO A 269 52.12 0.49 35.67
CA PRO A 269 52.45 0.73 37.09
C PRO A 269 53.30 1.99 37.37
N SER A 270 53.63 2.82 36.37
CA SER A 270 54.58 3.94 36.56
C SER A 270 53.97 5.30 36.95
N ARG A 271 52.65 5.46 37.05
CA ARG A 271 52.03 6.75 37.41
C ARG A 271 51.84 6.96 38.91
N LYS A 272 52.90 7.43 39.57
CA LYS A 272 52.87 7.97 40.95
C LYS A 272 51.88 9.14 41.05
N ARG A 273 50.91 9.04 41.97
CA ARG A 273 49.93 10.08 42.31
C ARG A 273 50.63 11.27 42.97
N ARG A 274 50.62 12.44 42.33
CA ARG A 274 50.91 13.73 42.98
C ARG A 274 49.70 14.14 43.82
N ARG A 275 49.91 14.31 45.14
CA ARG A 275 48.95 14.95 46.07
C ARG A 275 48.86 16.46 45.75
N PRO A 276 47.67 17.08 45.76
CA PRO A 276 47.55 18.52 45.76
C PRO A 276 47.73 19.09 47.17
N GLN A 277 48.56 20.14 47.29
CA GLN A 277 48.66 20.95 48.50
C GLN A 277 47.37 21.77 48.70
N ARG A 278 46.87 21.79 49.94
CA ARG A 278 45.90 22.78 50.42
C ARG A 278 46.63 24.10 50.63
N GLY A 279 46.22 25.14 49.93
CA GLY A 279 46.56 26.53 50.25
C GLY A 279 45.56 27.08 51.26
N SER A 280 46.10 27.82 52.23
CA SER A 280 45.39 28.69 53.18
C SER A 280 44.83 29.94 52.51
#